data_AF-A0A3B6EGT2-F1
#
_entry.id   AF-A0A3B6EGT2-F1
#
_cell.length_a   1.000
_cell.length_b   1.000
_cell.length_c   1.000
_cell.angle_alpha   90.00
_cell.angle_beta   90.00
_cell.angle_gamma   90.00
#
_symmetry.space_group_name_H-M   'P 1'
#
loop_
_entity.id
_entity.type
_entity.pdbx_description
1 polymer ?
#
loop_
_entity_poly.entity_id
_entity_poly.type
_entity_poly.pdbx_seq_one_letter_code
_entity_poly.pdbx_strand_id
1 'polypeptide(L)'
;MWRRLQTLAPALHRAAAAAGAAPSPASARAAPLSTAVAAFRRTGPLLSADKPAAAGTSVEDVMPIATGLEREELEAELQGKKRFDMDPPVGPFGTKEAPAVIESYFDKRIVGCPGDEGEDEHDVIWFWLKKDEPHECPVCSQYFVLKVIGDGGNPDGHDDDDDGHHH
;
A
#
# COMPACT_ATOMS: atom_id res chain seq x y z
N MET A 1 36.59 8.76 -0.29
CA MET A 1 37.04 9.10 -1.65
C MET A 1 36.26 8.24 -2.64
N TRP A 2 35.13 8.69 -3.16
CA TRP A 2 34.32 7.92 -4.13
C TRP A 2 34.29 8.62 -5.48
N ARG A 3 34.64 7.89 -6.54
CA ARG A 3 34.79 8.39 -7.92
C ARG A 3 33.42 8.43 -8.62
N ARG A 4 33.07 9.58 -9.17
CA ARG A 4 31.92 9.79 -10.07
C ARG A 4 32.17 9.12 -11.42
N LEU A 5 31.24 8.29 -11.88
CA LEU A 5 31.15 7.89 -13.29
C LEU A 5 30.56 9.04 -14.12
N GLN A 6 31.23 9.37 -15.22
CA GLN A 6 30.82 10.38 -16.20
C GLN A 6 30.18 9.66 -17.39
N THR A 7 28.95 10.02 -17.75
CA THR A 7 28.29 9.61 -18.99
C THR A 7 28.67 10.57 -20.12
N LEU A 8 29.18 10.03 -21.22
CA LEU A 8 29.46 10.76 -22.46
C LEU A 8 28.34 10.49 -23.47
N ALA A 9 27.72 11.54 -23.99
CA ALA A 9 26.96 11.55 -25.24
C ALA A 9 27.39 12.80 -26.02
N PRO A 10 27.66 12.70 -27.33
CA PRO A 10 26.69 13.12 -28.35
C PRO A 10 26.88 12.30 -29.67
N ALA A 11 26.24 12.46 -30.82
CA ALA A 11 25.36 13.43 -31.45
C ALA A 11 24.60 12.69 -32.58
N LEU A 12 23.33 13.00 -32.85
CA LEU A 12 22.66 12.56 -34.08
C LEU A 12 22.65 13.71 -35.09
N HIS A 13 23.22 13.46 -36.27
CA HIS A 13 23.27 14.38 -37.39
C HIS A 13 21.92 14.50 -38.07
N ARG A 14 21.56 15.74 -38.40
CA ARG A 14 20.46 16.13 -39.28
C ARG A 14 20.99 16.15 -40.72
N ALA A 15 20.25 15.58 -41.67
CA ALA A 15 20.48 15.82 -43.09
C ALA A 15 19.13 15.94 -43.82
N ALA A 16 19.07 16.90 -44.74
CA ALA A 16 17.89 17.33 -45.47
C ALA A 16 17.88 16.83 -46.93
N ALA A 17 16.65 16.66 -47.44
CA ALA A 17 16.11 16.81 -48.80
C ALA A 17 16.99 16.64 -50.07
N ALA A 18 16.42 15.95 -51.06
CA ALA A 18 16.31 16.43 -52.45
C ALA A 18 15.28 15.63 -53.27
N ALA A 19 14.72 16.30 -54.28
CA ALA A 19 13.55 15.95 -55.11
C ALA A 19 13.87 15.10 -56.36
N GLY A 20 12.83 14.58 -57.04
CA GLY A 20 12.97 14.09 -58.42
C GLY A 20 11.74 13.38 -59.03
N ALA A 21 10.99 14.13 -59.84
CA ALA A 21 10.28 13.81 -61.10
C ALA A 21 9.28 12.61 -61.24
N ALA A 22 8.12 12.93 -61.86
CA ALA A 22 7.07 12.04 -62.37
C ALA A 22 7.41 11.41 -63.75
N PRO A 23 6.61 10.45 -64.28
CA PRO A 23 5.35 10.78 -64.99
C PRO A 23 4.18 9.76 -64.86
N SER A 24 2.96 10.23 -65.17
CA SER A 24 1.71 9.45 -65.44
C SER A 24 1.72 8.81 -66.85
N PRO A 25 0.71 8.03 -67.36
CA PRO A 25 -0.68 7.82 -66.88
C PRO A 25 -1.27 6.38 -67.04
N ALA A 26 -2.42 6.09 -66.41
CA ALA A 26 -3.50 5.29 -67.01
C ALA A 26 -4.75 5.28 -66.12
N SER A 27 -5.90 5.41 -66.78
CA SER A 27 -7.25 5.48 -66.22
C SER A 27 -7.77 4.11 -65.81
N ALA A 28 -8.33 3.99 -64.60
CA ALA A 28 -9.26 2.92 -64.26
C ALA A 28 -10.33 3.48 -63.30
N ARG A 29 -11.58 3.52 -63.79
CA ARG A 29 -12.76 3.86 -62.98
C ARG A 29 -12.97 2.76 -61.93
N ALA A 30 -12.84 3.11 -60.66
CA ALA A 30 -13.25 2.26 -59.55
C ALA A 30 -14.64 2.70 -59.07
N ALA A 31 -15.60 1.77 -59.02
CA ALA A 31 -16.92 1.99 -58.44
C ALA A 31 -16.81 2.13 -56.91
N PRO A 32 -17.61 2.98 -56.25
CA PRO A 32 -17.59 3.06 -54.80
C PRO A 32 -18.29 1.84 -54.20
N LEU A 33 -17.51 0.91 -53.65
CA LEU A 33 -18.02 -0.06 -52.67
C LEU A 33 -18.42 0.74 -51.42
N SER A 34 -19.73 0.83 -51.19
CA SER A 34 -20.28 1.36 -49.93
C SER A 34 -19.81 0.47 -48.78
N THR A 35 -18.78 0.91 -48.06
CA THR A 35 -18.51 0.43 -46.71
C THR A 35 -19.59 1.00 -45.81
N ALA A 36 -20.61 0.18 -45.53
CA ALA A 36 -21.49 0.42 -44.40
C ALA A 36 -20.61 0.43 -43.16
N VAL A 37 -20.29 1.63 -42.65
CA VAL A 37 -19.67 1.80 -41.35
C VAL A 37 -20.70 1.33 -40.34
N ALA A 38 -20.58 0.07 -39.93
CA ALA A 38 -21.31 -0.42 -38.77
C ALA A 38 -20.94 0.52 -37.62
N ALA A 39 -21.91 1.32 -37.18
CA ALA A 39 -21.76 2.16 -36.01
C ALA A 39 -21.49 1.21 -34.84
N PHE A 40 -20.21 1.05 -34.52
CA PHE A 40 -19.79 0.46 -33.26
C PHE A 40 -20.44 1.31 -32.18
N ARG A 41 -21.48 0.77 -31.54
CA ARG A 41 -22.01 1.36 -30.32
C ARG A 41 -20.82 1.46 -29.38
N ARG A 42 -20.37 2.68 -29.10
CA ARG A 42 -19.42 2.95 -28.03
C ARG A 42 -20.04 2.35 -26.77
N THR A 43 -19.53 1.19 -26.36
CA THR A 43 -19.63 0.77 -24.97
C THR A 43 -19.11 1.95 -24.14
N GLY A 44 -19.88 2.36 -23.14
CA GLY A 44 -19.56 3.51 -22.31
C GLY A 44 -18.14 3.41 -21.75
N PRO A 45 -17.51 4.55 -21.39
CA PRO A 45 -16.15 4.54 -20.90
C PRO A 45 -16.05 3.59 -19.72
N LEU A 46 -15.23 2.55 -19.88
CA LEU A 46 -14.75 1.71 -18.80
C LEU A 46 -13.98 2.63 -17.85
N LEU A 47 -14.53 2.79 -16.65
CA LEU A 47 -13.88 3.14 -15.39
C LEU A 47 -12.66 4.09 -15.54
N SER A 48 -12.92 5.39 -15.53
CA SER A 48 -11.87 6.37 -15.26
C SER A 48 -11.59 6.34 -13.75
N ALA A 49 -10.62 5.54 -13.34
CA ALA A 49 -10.21 5.34 -11.95
C ALA A 49 -9.36 6.50 -11.39
N ASP A 50 -9.71 7.75 -11.69
CA ASP A 50 -8.95 8.94 -11.26
C ASP A 50 -9.88 10.05 -10.74
N LYS A 51 -11.03 9.68 -10.15
CA LYS A 51 -11.88 10.65 -9.46
C LYS A 51 -11.95 10.27 -7.99
N PRO A 52 -11.44 11.11 -7.06
CA PRO A 52 -11.73 10.88 -5.65
C PRO A 52 -13.24 10.82 -5.50
N ALA A 53 -13.73 9.81 -4.76
CA ALA A 53 -15.13 9.66 -4.47
C ALA A 53 -15.67 11.01 -3.96
N ALA A 54 -16.73 11.50 -4.59
CA ALA A 54 -17.33 12.76 -4.18
C ALA A 54 -17.90 12.58 -2.77
N ALA A 55 -17.87 13.62 -1.94
CA ALA A 55 -18.50 13.58 -0.63
C ALA A 55 -19.97 13.14 -0.79
N GLY A 56 -20.32 11.99 -0.18
CA GLY A 56 -21.64 11.38 -0.26
C GLY A 56 -21.79 10.19 -1.22
N THR A 57 -20.74 9.72 -1.88
CA THR A 57 -20.75 8.44 -2.61
C THR A 57 -20.84 7.27 -1.61
N SER A 58 -21.80 6.37 -1.79
CA SER A 58 -21.90 5.14 -0.98
C SER A 58 -21.23 3.96 -1.68
N VAL A 59 -21.05 2.83 -0.97
CA VAL A 59 -20.45 1.64 -1.59
C VAL A 59 -21.31 1.10 -2.72
N GLU A 60 -22.63 1.26 -2.64
CA GLU A 60 -23.57 0.85 -3.69
C GLU A 60 -23.32 1.59 -5.02
N ASP A 61 -22.84 2.83 -4.98
CA ASP A 61 -22.52 3.63 -6.18
C ASP A 61 -21.20 3.19 -6.83
N VAL A 62 -20.24 2.72 -6.04
CA VAL A 62 -18.91 2.30 -6.51
C VAL A 62 -18.91 0.83 -6.94
N MET A 63 -19.42 -0.05 -6.09
CA MET A 63 -19.44 -1.49 -6.28
C MET A 63 -20.69 -2.12 -5.63
N PRO A 64 -21.83 -2.16 -6.33
CA PRO A 64 -23.12 -2.58 -5.76
C PRO A 64 -23.20 -4.06 -5.36
N ILE A 65 -22.24 -4.88 -5.79
CA ILE A 65 -22.17 -6.31 -5.46
C ILE A 65 -21.19 -6.62 -4.33
N ALA A 66 -20.51 -5.60 -3.77
CA ALA A 66 -19.56 -5.78 -2.67
C ALA A 66 -20.31 -6.21 -1.39
N THR A 67 -19.82 -7.27 -0.74
CA THR A 67 -20.43 -7.81 0.49
C THR A 67 -19.36 -8.23 1.50
N GLY A 68 -19.74 -8.37 2.77
CA GLY A 68 -18.81 -8.78 3.84
C GLY A 68 -17.66 -7.79 4.04
N LEU A 69 -16.44 -8.32 4.24
CA LEU A 69 -15.23 -7.52 4.52
C LEU A 69 -14.86 -6.57 3.38
N GLU A 70 -15.11 -6.97 2.13
CA GLU A 70 -14.88 -6.11 0.96
C GLU A 70 -15.71 -4.82 1.06
N ARG A 71 -16.98 -4.96 1.47
CA ARG A 71 -17.87 -3.81 1.65
C ARG A 71 -17.40 -2.91 2.81
N GLU A 72 -16.98 -3.51 3.93
CA GLU A 72 -16.48 -2.77 5.10
C GLU A 72 -15.20 -1.98 4.80
N GLU A 73 -14.30 -2.57 4.01
CA GLU A 73 -13.06 -1.90 3.58
C GLU A 73 -13.38 -0.70 2.68
N LEU A 74 -14.25 -0.87 1.67
CA LEU A 74 -14.70 0.22 0.79
C LEU A 74 -15.44 1.33 1.57
N GLU A 75 -16.29 0.98 2.54
CA GLU A 75 -16.97 1.97 3.39
C GLU A 75 -15.97 2.83 4.18
N ALA A 76 -14.91 2.21 4.71
CA ALA A 76 -13.86 2.93 5.43
C ALA A 76 -13.04 3.82 4.50
N GLU A 77 -12.65 3.32 3.32
CA GLU A 77 -11.90 4.07 2.31
C GLU A 77 -12.66 5.31 1.83
N LEU A 78 -13.98 5.19 1.61
CA LEU A 78 -14.85 6.32 1.26
C LEU A 78 -14.92 7.38 2.37
N GLN A 79 -14.76 6.97 3.64
CA GLN A 79 -14.62 7.88 4.78
C GLN A 79 -13.19 8.41 4.97
N GLY A 80 -12.24 7.99 4.13
CA GLY A 80 -10.82 8.33 4.26
C GLY A 80 -10.13 7.64 5.43
N LYS A 81 -10.65 6.51 5.90
CA LYS A 81 -10.08 5.70 7.00
C LYS A 81 -9.62 4.35 6.46
N LYS A 82 -8.58 3.77 7.05
CA LYS A 82 -8.18 2.39 6.77
C LYS A 82 -8.93 1.46 7.73
N ARG A 83 -9.66 0.46 7.20
CA ARG A 83 -10.36 -0.53 8.03
C ARG A 83 -9.40 -1.44 8.80
N PHE A 84 -8.29 -1.80 8.15
CA PHE A 84 -7.19 -2.58 8.71
C PHE A 84 -5.92 -1.76 8.60
N ASP A 85 -5.31 -1.43 9.74
CA ASP A 85 -4.03 -0.74 9.75
C ASP A 85 -2.89 -1.75 9.60
N MET A 86 -2.24 -1.70 8.44
CA MET A 86 -1.11 -2.56 8.07
C MET A 86 0.23 -1.82 8.16
N ASP A 87 0.20 -0.53 8.50
CA ASP A 87 1.42 0.26 8.61
C ASP A 87 2.16 -0.12 9.91
N PRO A 88 3.50 -0.11 9.91
CA PRO A 88 4.25 -0.30 11.14
C PRO A 88 3.96 0.86 12.10
N PRO A 89 3.92 0.62 13.42
CA PRO A 89 3.77 1.69 14.40
C PRO A 89 4.97 2.64 14.30
N VAL A 90 4.71 3.93 14.13
CA VAL A 90 5.73 4.97 14.04
C VAL A 90 5.64 5.87 15.27
N GLY A 91 6.76 6.07 15.95
CA GLY A 91 6.86 6.89 17.14
C GLY A 91 8.31 7.21 17.49
N PRO A 92 8.53 8.08 18.48
CA PRO A 92 9.88 8.33 19.00
C PRO A 92 10.47 7.08 19.66
N PHE A 93 11.78 7.10 19.86
CA PHE A 93 12.46 6.07 20.63
C PHE A 93 11.86 5.96 22.05
N GLY A 94 11.45 4.75 22.41
CA GLY A 94 10.79 4.46 23.68
C GLY A 94 11.78 4.43 24.84
N THR A 95 11.60 5.32 25.82
CA THR A 95 12.37 5.35 27.07
C THR A 95 11.54 4.80 28.23
N LYS A 96 12.15 4.57 29.39
CA LYS A 96 11.42 4.08 30.57
C LYS A 96 10.34 5.06 31.05
N GLU A 97 10.61 6.35 30.91
CA GLU A 97 9.69 7.45 31.27
C GLU A 97 8.65 7.71 30.18
N ALA A 98 9.03 7.55 28.91
CA ALA A 98 8.18 7.74 27.75
C ALA A 98 8.31 6.53 26.79
N PRO A 99 7.63 5.41 27.09
CA PRO A 99 7.76 4.18 26.32
C PRO A 99 7.06 4.30 24.96
N ALA A 100 7.50 3.47 24.01
CA ALA A 100 6.84 3.31 22.72
C ALA A 100 5.50 2.57 22.91
N VAL A 101 4.40 3.28 22.64
CA VAL A 101 3.05 2.74 22.82
C VAL A 101 2.63 1.97 21.57
N ILE A 102 2.35 0.68 21.73
CA ILE A 102 1.88 -0.20 20.67
C ILE A 102 0.41 -0.49 20.89
N GLU A 103 -0.42 -0.17 19.92
CA GLU A 103 -1.86 -0.46 19.99
C GLU A 103 -2.14 -1.92 19.65
N SER A 104 -3.09 -2.54 20.33
CA SER A 104 -3.52 -3.92 20.07
C SER A 104 -5.02 -4.07 20.32
N TYR A 105 -5.69 -4.93 19.55
CA TYR A 105 -7.08 -5.29 19.85
C TYR A 105 -7.19 -6.28 21.03
N PHE A 106 -6.16 -7.11 21.22
CA PHE A 106 -6.05 -8.15 22.25
C PHE A 106 -5.06 -7.78 23.35
N ASP A 107 -5.03 -8.56 24.44
CA ASP A 107 -4.14 -8.33 25.59
C ASP A 107 -2.67 -8.70 25.32
N LYS A 108 -2.36 -9.34 24.19
CA LYS A 108 -0.98 -9.60 23.73
C LYS A 108 -0.85 -9.40 22.23
N ARG A 109 0.30 -8.88 21.77
CA ARG A 109 0.63 -8.66 20.35
C ARG A 109 2.10 -9.00 20.08
N ILE A 110 2.39 -9.59 18.93
CA ILE A 110 3.77 -9.81 18.46
C ILE A 110 4.32 -8.48 17.93
N VAL A 111 5.48 -8.07 18.43
CA VAL A 111 6.17 -6.83 18.05
C VAL A 111 7.58 -7.17 17.59
N GLY A 112 8.05 -6.49 16.54
CA GLY A 112 9.41 -6.58 16.03
C GLY A 112 10.13 -5.25 16.21
N CYS A 113 11.28 -5.26 16.89
CA CYS A 113 12.14 -4.07 17.05
C CYS A 113 13.37 -4.20 16.12
N PRO A 114 13.53 -3.31 15.12
CA PRO A 114 14.71 -3.26 14.24
C PRO A 114 15.85 -2.39 14.81
N GLY A 115 15.67 -1.76 15.98
CA GLY A 115 16.58 -0.75 16.50
C GLY A 115 16.25 0.68 16.04
N ASP A 116 17.11 1.63 16.42
CA ASP A 116 17.06 3.03 16.00
C ASP A 116 18.15 3.36 14.97
N GLU A 117 18.14 4.56 14.39
CA GLU A 117 19.18 4.99 13.47
C GLU A 117 20.57 5.05 14.15
N GLY A 118 21.60 4.50 13.50
CA GLY A 118 23.00 4.67 13.92
C GLY A 118 23.58 3.46 14.63
N GLU A 119 24.05 3.64 15.88
CA GLU A 119 24.74 2.58 16.65
C GLU A 119 23.78 1.58 17.28
N ASP A 120 22.49 1.94 17.38
CA ASP A 120 21.42 1.13 17.97
C ASP A 120 20.63 0.33 16.92
N GLU A 121 21.08 0.30 15.66
CA GLU A 121 20.53 -0.54 14.59
C GLU A 121 20.91 -2.01 14.82
N HIS A 122 19.93 -2.92 14.75
CA HIS A 122 20.19 -4.35 14.93
C HIS A 122 19.22 -5.24 14.15
N ASP A 123 19.52 -6.53 14.06
CA ASP A 123 18.59 -7.50 13.46
C ASP A 123 17.26 -7.50 14.22
N VAL A 124 16.16 -7.74 13.49
CA VAL A 124 14.81 -7.64 14.07
C VAL A 124 14.64 -8.65 15.20
N ILE A 125 14.42 -8.13 16.42
CA ILE A 125 14.05 -8.93 17.58
C ILE A 125 12.53 -8.98 17.68
N TRP A 126 11.99 -10.19 17.60
CA TRP A 126 10.57 -10.47 17.75
C TRP A 126 10.25 -10.91 19.17
N PHE A 127 9.20 -10.34 19.77
CA PHE A 127 8.76 -10.69 21.11
C PHE A 127 7.25 -10.55 21.26
N TRP A 128 6.70 -11.26 22.26
CA TRP A 128 5.34 -11.07 22.71
C TRP A 128 5.28 -9.90 23.68
N LEU A 129 4.61 -8.82 23.27
CA LEU A 129 4.29 -7.72 24.15
C LEU A 129 2.93 -7.98 24.79
N LYS A 130 2.87 -7.97 26.12
CA LYS A 130 1.65 -8.21 26.89
C LYS A 130 1.15 -6.92 27.53
N LYS A 131 -0.15 -6.85 27.77
CA LYS A 131 -0.79 -5.78 28.54
C LYS A 131 -0.19 -5.73 29.95
N ASP A 132 0.01 -4.52 30.45
CA ASP A 132 0.53 -4.24 31.80
C ASP A 132 1.94 -4.79 32.12
N GLU A 133 2.63 -5.36 31.13
CA GLU A 133 4.00 -5.86 31.21
C GLU A 133 4.89 -5.15 30.18
N PRO A 134 5.56 -4.04 30.55
CA PRO A 134 6.48 -3.35 29.66
C PRO A 134 7.61 -4.27 29.23
N HIS A 135 7.98 -4.22 27.95
CA HIS A 135 9.10 -4.97 27.41
C HIS A 135 10.26 -4.05 27.08
N GLU A 136 11.47 -4.42 27.48
CA GLU A 136 12.70 -3.74 27.12
C GLU A 136 13.45 -4.56 26.08
N CYS A 137 13.79 -3.96 24.94
CA CYS A 137 14.56 -4.64 23.91
C CYS A 137 15.97 -4.96 24.45
N PRO A 138 16.46 -6.21 24.34
CA PRO A 138 17.76 -6.60 24.90
C PRO A 138 18.97 -6.01 24.17
N VAL A 139 18.78 -5.36 23.02
CA VAL A 139 19.86 -4.81 22.19
C VAL A 139 19.89 -3.28 22.27
N CYS A 140 18.85 -2.60 21.77
CA CYS A 140 18.77 -1.13 21.79
C CYS A 140 18.26 -0.55 23.12
N SER A 141 17.80 -1.37 24.07
CA SER A 141 17.21 -0.91 25.34
C SER A 141 15.95 -0.03 25.19
N GLN A 142 15.25 -0.13 24.05
CA GLN A 142 13.98 0.55 23.83
C GLN A 142 12.87 -0.07 24.69
N TYR A 143 12.06 0.78 25.32
CA TYR A 143 10.91 0.37 26.13
C TYR A 143 9.61 0.39 25.32
N PHE A 144 8.83 -0.67 25.43
CA PHE A 144 7.55 -0.85 24.76
C PHE A 144 6.43 -1.12 25.77
N VAL A 145 5.27 -0.52 25.54
CA VAL A 145 4.04 -0.76 26.32
C VAL A 145 2.87 -1.02 25.39
N LEU A 146 1.99 -1.94 25.79
CA LEU A 146 0.81 -2.29 25.00
C LEU A 146 -0.41 -1.50 25.48
N LYS A 147 -1.11 -0.87 24.54
CA LYS A 147 -2.38 -0.19 24.75
C LYS A 147 -3.49 -0.98 24.05
N VAL A 148 -4.42 -1.53 24.82
CA VAL A 148 -5.58 -2.24 24.28
C VAL A 148 -6.61 -1.22 23.77
N ILE A 149 -7.01 -1.34 22.49
CA ILE A 149 -7.99 -0.47 21.82
C ILE A 149 -9.33 -1.16 21.51
N GLY A 150 -9.44 -2.46 21.79
CA GLY A 150 -10.62 -3.29 21.55
C GLY A 150 -11.15 -3.94 22.82
N ASP A 151 -11.80 -5.09 22.66
CA ASP A 151 -12.39 -5.85 23.76
C ASP A 151 -11.34 -6.52 24.66
N GLY A 152 -10.08 -6.62 24.20
CA GLY A 152 -9.02 -7.33 24.91
C GLY A 152 -9.17 -8.84 24.82
N GLY A 153 -8.59 -9.55 25.79
CA GLY A 153 -8.60 -11.02 25.87
C GLY A 153 -7.40 -11.68 25.18
N ASN A 154 -7.29 -12.99 25.40
CA ASN A 154 -6.26 -13.80 24.78
C ASN A 154 -6.59 -14.02 23.28
N PRO A 155 -5.68 -13.67 22.35
CA PRO A 155 -5.89 -13.86 20.91
C PRO A 155 -6.06 -15.33 20.51
N ASP A 156 -5.62 -16.28 21.33
CA ASP A 156 -5.73 -17.72 21.06
C ASP A 156 -7.12 -18.28 21.41
N GLY A 157 -7.98 -17.50 22.09
CA GLY A 157 -9.34 -17.92 22.46
C GLY A 157 -9.42 -19.03 23.51
N HIS A 158 -8.31 -19.33 24.18
CA HIS A 158 -8.24 -20.21 25.34
C HIS A 158 -8.02 -19.34 26.57
N ASP A 159 -8.88 -19.48 27.59
CA ASP A 159 -8.65 -18.86 28.89
C ASP A 159 -7.38 -19.49 29.49
N ASP A 160 -6.42 -18.67 29.94
CA ASP A 160 -5.12 -19.12 30.47
C ASP A 160 -5.24 -19.78 31.87
N ASP A 161 -6.32 -20.53 32.13
CA ASP A 161 -6.65 -21.16 33.42
C ASP A 161 -5.81 -22.42 33.73
N ASP A 162 -4.80 -22.79 32.93
CA ASP A 162 -4.08 -24.07 33.07
C ASP A 162 -2.53 -24.00 33.01
N ASP A 163 -1.89 -22.86 33.31
CA ASP A 163 -0.43 -22.83 33.54
C ASP A 163 -0.05 -23.18 35.01
N GLY A 164 -0.71 -24.21 35.54
CA GLY A 164 -0.40 -24.80 36.84
C GLY A 164 0.94 -25.55 36.83
N HIS A 165 1.96 -24.95 37.43
CA HIS A 165 3.13 -25.59 38.07
C HIS A 165 3.54 -26.99 37.59
N HIS A 166 4.44 -27.06 36.62
CA HIS A 166 5.40 -28.17 36.56
C HIS A 166 6.82 -27.63 36.68
N HIS A 167 7.28 -27.62 37.94
CA HIS A 167 8.68 -27.49 38.34
C HIS A 167 9.50 -28.70 37.86
#